data_AF-A0A838MVE4-F1
#
_entry.id   AF-A0A838MVE4-F1
#
_cell.length_a   1.000
_cell.length_b   1.000
_cell.length_c   1.000
_cell.angle_alpha   90.00
_cell.angle_beta   90.00
_cell.angle_gamma   90.00
#
_symmetry.space_group_name_H-M   'P 1'
#
loop_
_entity.id
_entity.type
_entity.pdbx_description
1 polymer ?
#
loop_
_entity_poly.entity_id
_entity_poly.type
_entity_poly.pdbx_seq_one_letter_code
_entity_poly.pdbx_strand_id
1 'polypeptide(L)'
;TELADYLARKGLPFREAHDMVGRLVLRAIEIKIELHELPLAEMQAVSPLIGEDVYAALTLEQTLSTKAQIGGTAPARVAEALNAARKSLGET
;
A
#
# COMPACT_ATOMS: atom_id res chain seq x y z
N THR A 1 6.72 -1.17 1.01
CA THR A 1 6.41 0.00 0.16
C THR A 1 5.10 0.65 0.55
N GLU A 2 3.97 -0.07 0.57
CA GLU A 2 2.65 0.53 0.86
C GLU A 2 2.58 1.27 2.21
N LEU A 3 3.23 0.76 3.27
CA LEU A 3 3.30 1.48 4.55
C LEU A 3 4.06 2.83 4.44
N ALA A 4 5.08 2.90 3.57
CA ALA A 4 5.83 4.13 3.35
C ALA A 4 4.98 5.13 2.56
N ASP A 5 4.24 4.67 1.55
CA ASP A 5 3.27 5.49 0.81
C ASP A 5 2.15 5.98 1.73
N TYR A 6 1.65 5.12 2.64
CA TYR A 6 0.67 5.49 3.67
C TYR A 6 1.17 6.62 4.56
N LEU A 7 2.39 6.52 5.09
CA LEU A 7 3.00 7.57 5.92
C LEU A 7 3.27 8.84 5.12
N ALA A 8 3.71 8.71 3.87
CA ALA A 8 3.95 9.85 2.99
C ALA A 8 2.65 10.63 2.69
N ARG A 9 1.53 9.92 2.48
CA ARG A 9 0.20 10.52 2.36
C ARG A 9 -0.26 11.24 3.63
N LYS A 10 0.26 10.83 4.80
CA LYS A 10 0.04 11.50 6.10
C LYS A 10 1.02 12.64 6.38
N GLY A 11 1.84 13.02 5.41
CA GLY A 11 2.69 14.22 5.47
C GLY A 11 4.16 13.96 5.82
N LEU A 12 4.57 12.72 6.02
CA LEU A 12 6.00 12.40 6.21
C LEU A 12 6.77 12.50 4.89
N PRO A 13 7.98 13.09 4.88
CA PRO A 13 8.88 12.95 3.75
C PRO A 13 9.14 11.47 3.43
N PHE A 14 9.05 11.09 2.14
CA PHE A 14 9.13 9.69 1.74
C PHE A 14 10.39 8.96 2.23
N ARG A 15 11.54 9.66 2.27
CA ARG A 15 12.80 9.11 2.79
C ARG A 15 12.66 8.69 4.25
N GLU A 16 12.09 9.55 5.09
CA GLU A 16 11.87 9.27 6.51
C GLU A 16 10.86 8.14 6.70
N ALA A 17 9.76 8.17 5.93
CA ALA A 17 8.77 7.10 5.92
C ALA A 17 9.40 5.75 5.55
N HIS A 18 10.23 5.71 4.51
CA HIS A 18 10.91 4.48 4.08
C HIS A 18 11.87 3.94 5.16
N ASP A 19 12.65 4.81 5.81
CA ASP A 19 13.58 4.42 6.88
C ASP A 19 12.84 3.92 8.14
N MET A 20 11.70 4.53 8.48
CA MET A 20 10.80 4.07 9.54
C MET A 20 10.24 2.68 9.25
N VAL A 21 9.74 2.48 8.03
CA VAL A 21 9.18 1.19 7.60
C VAL A 21 10.25 0.10 7.57
N GLY A 22 11.48 0.42 7.16
CA GLY A 22 12.59 -0.54 7.21
C GLY A 22 12.83 -1.11 8.62
N ARG A 23 12.73 -0.28 9.65
CA ARG A 23 12.84 -0.70 11.06
C ARG A 23 11.68 -1.62 11.47
N LEU A 24 10.45 -1.30 11.07
CA LEU A 24 9.29 -2.15 11.34
C LEU A 24 9.39 -3.50 10.62
N VAL A 25 9.85 -3.52 9.37
CA VAL A 25 10.08 -4.77 8.63
C VAL A 25 11.15 -5.62 9.31
N LEU A 26 12.27 -5.02 9.74
CA LEU A 26 13.30 -5.74 10.49
C LEU A 26 12.73 -6.34 11.79
N ARG A 27 11.93 -5.57 12.52
CA ARG A 27 11.25 -6.02 13.74
C ARG A 27 10.31 -7.19 13.48
N ALA A 28 9.49 -7.14 12.42
CA ALA A 28 8.59 -8.22 12.03
C ALA A 28 9.37 -9.52 11.72
N ILE A 29 10.50 -9.38 11.01
CA ILE A 29 11.42 -10.51 10.71
C ILE A 29 11.98 -11.12 11.99
N GLU A 30 12.45 -10.30 12.95
CA GLU A 30 13.02 -10.77 14.22
C GLU A 30 12.04 -11.64 15.02
N ILE A 31 10.76 -11.27 15.04
CA ILE A 31 9.70 -11.99 15.76
C ILE A 31 8.95 -13.00 14.88
N LYS A 32 9.38 -13.17 13.62
CA LYS A 32 8.86 -14.14 12.65
C LYS A 32 7.36 -13.98 12.34
N ILE A 33 6.93 -12.74 12.14
CA ILE A 33 5.58 -12.42 11.69
C ILE A 33 5.64 -11.53 10.44
N GLU A 34 4.53 -11.43 9.73
CA GLU A 34 4.38 -10.51 8.62
C GLU A 34 4.18 -9.06 9.11
N LEU A 35 4.52 -8.08 8.26
CA LEU A 35 4.41 -6.65 8.62
C LEU A 35 3.00 -6.26 9.07
N HIS A 36 1.95 -6.84 8.47
CA HIS A 36 0.55 -6.55 8.81
C HIS A 36 0.08 -7.25 10.09
N GLU A 37 0.89 -8.14 10.66
CA GLU A 37 0.61 -8.82 11.93
C GLU A 37 1.24 -8.09 13.13
N LEU A 38 2.10 -7.10 12.88
CA LEU A 38 2.70 -6.31 13.95
C LEU A 38 1.61 -5.60 14.78
N PRO A 39 1.71 -5.63 16.13
CA PRO A 39 0.79 -4.89 16.99
C PRO A 39 0.84 -3.39 16.70
N LEU A 40 -0.33 -2.74 16.71
CA LEU A 40 -0.42 -1.30 16.44
C LEU A 40 0.47 -0.47 17.38
N ALA A 41 0.58 -0.89 18.65
CA ALA A 41 1.45 -0.25 19.62
C ALA A 41 2.94 -0.27 19.20
N GLU A 42 3.41 -1.37 18.60
CA GLU A 42 4.79 -1.45 18.08
C GLU A 42 4.98 -0.54 16.87
N MET A 43 3.97 -0.46 15.99
CA MET A 43 4.00 0.47 14.85
C MET A 43 3.99 1.94 15.32
N GLN A 44 3.15 2.26 16.30
CA GLN A 44 3.02 3.61 16.88
C GLN A 44 4.27 4.06 17.63
N ALA A 45 5.02 3.13 18.20
CA ALA A 45 6.32 3.42 18.81
C ALA A 45 7.33 3.98 17.78
N VAL A 46 7.15 3.65 16.48
CA VAL A 46 7.96 4.24 15.40
C VAL A 46 7.36 5.55 14.90
N SER A 47 6.04 5.62 14.68
CA SER A 47 5.36 6.85 14.24
C SER A 47 3.96 6.99 14.83
N PRO A 48 3.62 8.11 15.50
CA PRO A 48 2.26 8.36 16.00
C PRO A 48 1.23 8.60 14.90
N LEU A 49 1.68 8.77 13.64
CA LEU A 49 0.78 8.92 12.48
C LEU A 49 0.15 7.59 12.04
N ILE A 50 0.64 6.45 12.56
CA ILE A 50 0.08 5.13 12.29
C ILE A 50 -1.15 4.92 13.17
N GLY A 51 -2.31 4.76 12.54
CA GLY A 51 -3.58 4.42 13.19
C GLY A 51 -4.04 3.00 12.83
N GLU A 52 -5.19 2.59 13.36
CA GLU A 52 -5.80 1.28 13.02
C GLU A 52 -6.08 1.10 11.52
N ASP A 53 -6.23 2.21 10.79
CA ASP A 53 -6.38 2.23 9.32
C ASP A 53 -5.16 1.63 8.57
N VAL A 54 -4.03 1.44 9.25
CA VAL A 54 -2.83 0.82 8.68
C VAL A 54 -3.07 -0.60 8.18
N TYR A 55 -3.87 -1.40 8.89
CA TYR A 55 -4.11 -2.79 8.52
C TYR A 55 -4.92 -2.88 7.23
N ALA A 56 -5.90 -1.98 7.07
CA ALA A 56 -6.62 -1.83 5.81
C ALA A 56 -5.67 -1.39 4.68
N ALA A 57 -4.78 -0.44 4.93
CA ALA A 57 -3.82 0.04 3.93
C ALA A 57 -2.83 -1.03 3.46
N LEU A 58 -2.60 -2.07 4.26
CA LEU A 58 -1.69 -3.18 3.94
C LEU A 58 -2.36 -4.36 3.23
N THR A 59 -3.67 -4.34 2.97
CA THR A 59 -4.32 -5.42 2.25
C THR A 59 -3.98 -5.41 0.76
N LEU A 60 -4.12 -6.57 0.12
CA LEU A 60 -3.92 -6.70 -1.33
C LEU A 60 -4.93 -5.84 -2.11
N GLU A 61 -6.18 -5.80 -1.66
CA GLU A 61 -7.25 -5.03 -2.28
C GLU A 61 -6.94 -3.53 -2.27
N GLN A 62 -6.46 -3.00 -1.15
CA GLN A 62 -6.04 -1.60 -1.06
C GLN A 62 -4.77 -1.33 -1.87
N THR A 63 -3.81 -2.26 -1.84
CA THR A 63 -2.60 -2.16 -2.67
C THR A 63 -2.97 -2.02 -4.15
N LEU A 64 -3.89 -2.85 -4.64
CA LEU A 64 -4.34 -2.79 -6.03
C LEU A 64 -5.17 -1.53 -6.31
N SER A 65 -6.12 -1.19 -5.44
CA SER A 65 -7.03 -0.05 -5.65
C SER A 65 -6.28 1.28 -5.75
N THR A 66 -5.17 1.43 -5.02
CA THR A 66 -4.37 2.66 -5.03
C THR A 66 -3.59 2.88 -6.32
N LYS A 67 -3.35 1.84 -7.13
CA LYS A 67 -2.66 1.95 -8.43
C LYS A 67 -3.63 2.35 -9.55
N ALA A 68 -4.39 3.42 -9.32
CA ALA A 68 -5.48 3.87 -10.19
C ALA A 68 -5.08 4.92 -11.24
N GLN A 69 -3.80 5.28 -11.36
CA GLN A 69 -3.32 6.12 -12.47
C GLN A 69 -3.62 5.47 -13.83
N ILE A 70 -3.62 6.28 -14.90
CA ILE A 70 -3.76 5.77 -16.28
C ILE A 70 -2.68 4.71 -16.53
N GLY A 71 -3.09 3.53 -17.01
CA GLY A 71 -2.22 2.37 -17.20
C GLY A 71 -1.86 1.61 -15.91
N GLY A 72 -2.41 1.98 -14.76
CA GLY A 72 -2.22 1.27 -13.50
C GLY A 72 -3.00 -0.04 -13.40
N THR A 73 -2.73 -0.79 -12.32
CA THR A 73 -3.25 -2.15 -12.12
C THR A 73 -4.52 -2.20 -11.25
N ALA A 74 -5.10 -1.06 -10.91
CA ALA A 74 -6.38 -1.05 -10.19
C ALA A 74 -7.47 -1.78 -11.02
N PRO A 75 -8.37 -2.55 -10.40
CA PRO A 75 -9.40 -3.30 -11.14
C PRO A 75 -10.22 -2.45 -12.11
N ALA A 76 -10.54 -1.21 -11.74
CA ALA A 76 -11.22 -0.26 -12.62
C ALA A 76 -10.38 0.11 -13.86
N ARG A 77 -9.07 0.32 -13.70
CA ARG A 77 -8.15 0.62 -14.82
C ARG A 77 -7.99 -0.57 -15.75
N VAL A 78 -7.93 -1.79 -15.20
CA VAL A 78 -7.89 -3.02 -15.99
C VAL A 78 -9.19 -3.22 -16.78
N ALA A 79 -10.35 -2.95 -16.18
CA ALA A 79 -11.64 -3.02 -16.86
C ALA A 79 -11.75 -2.00 -18.01
N GLU A 80 -11.28 -0.76 -17.79
CA GLU A 80 -11.21 0.26 -18.84
C GLU A 80 -10.27 -0.15 -19.98
N ALA A 81 -9.09 -0.68 -19.66
CA ALA A 81 -8.13 -1.17 -20.65
C ALA A 81 -8.71 -2.33 -21.48
N LEU A 82 -9.42 -3.26 -20.83
CA LEU A 82 -10.08 -4.38 -21.51
C LEU A 82 -11.16 -3.89 -22.49
N ASN A 83 -12.00 -2.94 -22.06
CA ASN A 83 -13.04 -2.38 -22.93
C ASN A 83 -12.44 -1.62 -24.12
N ALA A 84 -11.37 -0.86 -23.90
CA ALA A 84 -10.66 -0.17 -24.98
C ALA A 84 -10.06 -1.17 -25.98
N ALA A 85 -9.46 -2.25 -25.49
CA ALA A 85 -8.92 -3.32 -26.33
C ALA A 85 -10.01 -3.99 -27.18
N ARG A 86 -11.14 -4.38 -26.58
CA ARG A 86 -12.29 -4.95 -27.31
C ARG A 86 -12.79 -4.04 -28.43
N LYS A 87 -12.96 -2.75 -28.13
CA LYS A 87 -13.33 -1.73 -29.12
C LYS A 87 -12.34 -1.65 -30.27
N SER A 88 -11.03 -1.77 -29.99
CA SER A 88 -10.00 -1.76 -31.04
C SER A 88 -10.01 -3.00 -31.94
N LEU A 89 -10.50 -4.13 -31.42
CA LEU A 89 -10.66 -5.38 -32.16
C LEU A 89 -12.00 -5.49 -32.92
N GLY A 90 -12.92 -4.55 -32.71
CA GLY A 90 -14.26 -4.58 -33.29
C GLY A 90 -15.25 -5.49 -32.53
N GLU A 91 -14.90 -5.91 -31.32
CA GLU A 91 -15.79 -6.64 -30.41
C GLU A 91 -16.58 -5.60 -29.58
N THR A 92 -17.88 -5.44 -29.87
CA THR A 92 -18.81 -4.63 -29.05
C THR A 92 -19.32 -5.40 -27.85
#